data_AF-A0A7J7NP66-F1
#
_entry.id   AF-A0A7J7NP66-F1
#
_cell.length_a   1.000
_cell.length_b   1.000
_cell.length_c   1.000
_cell.angle_alpha   90.00
_cell.angle_beta   90.00
_cell.angle_gamma   90.00
#
_symmetry.space_group_name_H-M   'P 1'
#
loop_
_entity.id
_entity.type
_entity.pdbx_description
1 polymer ?
#
loop_
_entity_poly.entity_id
_entity_poly.type
_entity_poly.pdbx_seq_one_letter_code
_entity_poly.pdbx_strand_id
1 'polypeptide(L)'
;MSSPFTLSSSLLFFIAFTLLSMGHTAARRPHIITFKSPNLYLEGLTYDLVSQDFIVGSLYHRSILSVSDVGVVETLIYDPQLPENVTILGLEIDFVNRHLLVVLHVMDHLQPFNALASYNLFSRSWIFLAPLFDDSSAVRPIANDVTVDFKGNAYVTNAAGNFIWKQRVPPRSTIEYEKNAQS
;
A
#
# COMPACT_ATOMS: atom_id res chain seq x y z
N MET A 1 44.44 -37.83 27.95
CA MET A 1 44.95 -36.56 27.37
C MET A 1 44.41 -36.49 25.94
N SER A 2 43.48 -35.58 25.69
CA SER A 2 42.75 -35.44 24.41
C SER A 2 43.65 -34.86 23.32
N SER A 3 43.70 -35.52 22.16
CA SER A 3 44.39 -35.04 20.96
C SER A 3 43.74 -33.75 20.42
N PRO A 4 44.51 -32.78 19.92
CA PRO A 4 43.93 -31.62 19.25
C PRO A 4 43.30 -32.07 17.93
N PHE A 5 42.06 -31.64 17.66
CA PHE A 5 41.41 -31.83 16.38
C PHE A 5 42.22 -31.12 15.28
N THR A 6 42.90 -31.86 14.42
CA THR A 6 43.52 -31.33 13.21
C THR A 6 42.45 -31.17 12.14
N LEU A 7 42.02 -29.93 11.88
CA LEU A 7 41.11 -29.59 10.79
C LEU A 7 41.78 -29.97 9.46
N SER A 8 41.16 -30.82 8.64
CA SER A 8 41.79 -31.24 7.37
C SER A 8 41.95 -30.04 6.43
N SER A 9 43.05 -29.99 5.68
CA SER A 9 43.32 -28.93 4.70
C SER A 9 42.19 -28.78 3.67
N SER A 10 41.50 -29.89 3.37
CA SER A 10 40.31 -29.91 2.51
C SER A 10 39.10 -29.17 3.11
N LEU A 11 38.88 -29.27 4.42
CA LEU A 11 37.81 -28.54 5.11
C LEU A 11 38.11 -27.03 5.17
N LEU A 12 39.37 -26.66 5.40
CA LEU A 12 39.83 -25.27 5.32
C LEU A 12 39.65 -24.68 3.92
N PHE A 13 39.96 -25.45 2.88
CA PHE A 13 39.75 -25.04 1.49
C PHE A 13 38.27 -24.85 1.16
N PHE A 14 37.41 -25.75 1.66
CA PHE A 14 35.97 -25.65 1.48
C PHE A 14 35.39 -24.42 2.18
N ILE A 15 35.80 -24.15 3.42
CA ILE A 15 35.39 -22.95 4.17
C ILE A 15 35.88 -21.68 3.47
N ALA A 16 37.14 -21.63 3.04
CA ALA A 16 37.68 -20.50 2.28
C ALA A 16 36.92 -20.30 0.97
N PHE A 17 36.59 -21.37 0.24
CA PHE A 17 35.82 -21.30 -1.00
C PHE A 17 34.38 -20.81 -0.76
N THR A 18 33.71 -21.25 0.32
CA THR A 18 32.38 -20.74 0.70
C THR A 18 32.42 -19.27 1.08
N LEU A 19 33.43 -18.83 1.84
CA LEU A 19 33.60 -17.43 2.24
C LEU A 19 33.98 -16.53 1.06
N LEU A 20 34.71 -17.04 0.08
CA LEU A 20 35.04 -16.33 -1.18
C LEU A 20 33.88 -16.33 -2.18
N SER A 21 32.97 -17.32 -2.13
CA SER A 21 31.77 -17.40 -2.99
C SER A 21 30.54 -16.72 -2.39
N MET A 22 30.56 -16.38 -1.10
CA MET A 22 29.80 -15.26 -0.52
C MET A 22 30.40 -13.93 -0.99
N GLY A 23 30.64 -13.84 -2.30
CA GLY A 23 31.09 -12.64 -2.97
C GLY A 23 30.11 -11.54 -2.64
N HIS A 24 30.65 -10.48 -2.05
CA HIS A 24 30.04 -9.19 -1.82
C HIS A 24 28.71 -9.02 -2.55
N THR A 25 27.61 -8.83 -1.82
CA THR A 25 26.56 -7.91 -2.26
C THR A 25 27.20 -6.52 -2.33
N ALA A 26 28.15 -6.36 -3.26
CA ALA A 26 28.65 -5.08 -3.70
C ALA A 26 27.40 -4.31 -4.08
N ALA A 27 27.18 -3.19 -3.40
CA ALA A 27 26.00 -2.37 -3.53
C ALA A 27 25.61 -2.26 -5.01
N ARG A 28 24.63 -3.08 -5.43
CA ARG A 28 24.06 -2.95 -6.77
C ARG A 28 23.51 -1.54 -6.79
N ARG A 29 23.80 -0.79 -7.85
CA ARG A 29 23.16 0.53 -8.03
C ARG A 29 21.67 0.38 -7.77
N PRO A 30 21.00 1.35 -7.11
CA PRO A 30 19.57 1.26 -6.88
C PRO A 30 18.87 0.90 -8.19
N HIS A 31 17.99 -0.10 -8.14
CA HIS A 31 17.15 -0.40 -9.28
C HIS A 31 16.13 0.74 -9.41
N ILE A 32 16.25 1.54 -10.48
CA ILE A 32 15.39 2.69 -10.72
C ILE A 32 14.33 2.30 -11.73
N ILE A 33 13.07 2.29 -11.29
CA ILE A 33 11.91 2.09 -12.15
C ILE A 33 11.43 3.46 -12.61
N THR A 34 11.49 3.71 -13.92
CA THR A 34 11.06 4.98 -14.51
C THR A 34 9.84 4.75 -15.38
N PHE A 35 8.81 5.55 -15.19
CA PHE A 35 7.60 5.53 -16.01
C PHE A 35 7.08 6.94 -16.24
N LYS A 36 6.22 7.11 -17.25
CA LYS A 36 5.63 8.41 -17.59
C LYS A 36 4.15 8.44 -17.22
N SER A 37 3.82 9.29 -16.26
CA SER A 37 2.43 9.63 -15.91
C SER A 37 2.37 11.14 -15.61
N PRO A 38 1.95 11.96 -16.58
CA PRO A 38 1.94 13.42 -16.43
C PRO A 38 1.11 13.86 -15.23
N ASN A 39 1.67 14.77 -14.42
CA ASN A 39 1.01 15.35 -13.25
C ASN A 39 0.54 14.31 -12.20
N LEU A 40 1.19 13.15 -12.11
CA LEU A 40 0.83 12.14 -11.11
C LEU A 40 1.15 12.59 -9.69
N TYR A 41 2.33 13.19 -9.48
CA TYR A 41 2.88 13.57 -8.17
C TYR A 41 2.62 12.49 -7.12
N LEU A 42 3.48 11.47 -7.14
CA LEU A 42 3.37 10.28 -6.29
C LEU A 42 3.45 10.64 -4.80
N GLU A 43 2.56 10.08 -3.99
CA GLU A 43 2.61 10.15 -2.53
C GLU A 43 2.45 8.75 -1.93
N GLY A 44 1.35 8.05 -2.24
CA GLY A 44 1.12 6.67 -1.82
C GLY A 44 1.79 5.60 -2.68
N LEU A 45 2.27 4.54 -2.02
CA LEU A 45 2.86 3.35 -2.64
C LEU A 45 2.55 2.10 -1.81
N THR A 46 2.07 1.04 -2.45
CA THR A 46 2.05 -0.31 -1.88
C THR A 46 2.43 -1.33 -2.96
N TYR A 47 2.67 -2.58 -2.60
CA TYR A 47 3.10 -3.63 -3.52
C TYR A 47 2.15 -4.83 -3.47
N ASP A 48 1.62 -5.21 -4.62
CA ASP A 48 0.77 -6.39 -4.72
C ASP A 48 1.61 -7.64 -5.05
N LEU A 49 1.73 -8.52 -4.07
CA LEU A 49 2.45 -9.80 -4.22
C LEU A 49 1.82 -10.74 -5.27
N VAL A 50 0.55 -10.57 -5.63
CA VAL A 50 -0.14 -11.44 -6.58
C VAL A 50 0.09 -11.01 -8.02
N SER A 51 -0.08 -9.72 -8.34
CA SER A 51 0.23 -9.21 -9.68
C SER A 51 1.73 -8.92 -9.88
N GLN A 52 2.49 -8.82 -8.78
CA GLN A 52 3.89 -8.40 -8.75
C GLN A 52 4.11 -6.96 -9.26
N ASP A 53 3.11 -6.12 -9.06
CA ASP A 53 3.14 -4.70 -9.44
C ASP A 53 3.13 -3.79 -8.22
N PHE A 54 3.69 -2.59 -8.41
CA PHE A 54 3.53 -1.46 -7.50
C PHE A 54 2.19 -0.78 -7.75
N ILE A 55 1.45 -0.52 -6.68
CA ILE A 55 0.22 0.27 -6.73
C ILE A 55 0.54 1.66 -6.20
N VAL A 56 0.25 2.69 -7.00
CA VAL A 56 0.62 4.07 -6.66
C VAL A 56 -0.58 5.02 -6.67
N GLY A 57 -0.55 5.94 -5.71
CA GLY A 57 -1.50 7.03 -5.55
C GLY A 57 -1.15 8.26 -6.39
N SER A 58 -2.01 9.26 -6.31
CA SER A 58 -1.89 10.51 -7.07
C SER A 58 -2.38 11.68 -6.24
N LEU A 59 -1.60 12.76 -6.20
CA LEU A 59 -2.06 14.00 -5.56
C LEU A 59 -3.05 14.80 -6.41
N TYR A 60 -3.23 14.47 -7.69
CA TYR A 60 -4.02 15.29 -8.62
C TYR A 60 -5.08 14.53 -9.40
N HIS A 61 -5.11 13.21 -9.30
CA HIS A 61 -6.02 12.37 -10.10
C HIS A 61 -6.81 11.41 -9.20
N ARG A 62 -8.08 11.18 -9.56
CA ARG A 62 -8.93 10.10 -9.02
C ARG A 62 -8.56 8.70 -9.52
N SER A 63 -7.29 8.51 -9.90
CA SER A 63 -6.79 7.28 -10.49
C SER A 63 -5.71 6.68 -9.61
N ILE A 64 -5.82 5.37 -9.40
CA ILE A 64 -4.78 4.53 -8.81
C ILE A 64 -4.14 3.75 -9.95
N LEU A 65 -2.81 3.77 -10.02
CA LEU A 65 -2.08 3.13 -11.11
C LEU A 65 -1.39 1.85 -10.62
N SER A 66 -1.34 0.84 -11.49
CA SER A 66 -0.42 -0.29 -11.38
C SER A 66 0.84 0.04 -12.18
N VAL A 67 2.00 -0.22 -11.61
CA VAL A 67 3.31 0.00 -12.24
C VAL A 67 4.13 -1.26 -12.08
N SER A 68 4.55 -1.87 -13.18
CA SER A 68 5.39 -3.07 -13.13
C SER A 68 6.84 -2.76 -12.75
N ASP A 69 7.62 -3.81 -12.45
CA ASP A 69 9.06 -3.72 -12.17
C ASP A 69 9.91 -3.17 -13.33
N VAL A 70 9.38 -3.21 -14.56
CA VAL A 70 9.97 -2.62 -15.77
C VAL A 70 9.35 -1.29 -16.16
N GLY A 71 8.44 -0.73 -15.36
CA GLY A 71 7.86 0.60 -15.56
C GLY A 71 6.68 0.66 -16.55
N VAL A 72 6.03 -0.48 -16.84
CA VAL A 72 4.75 -0.48 -17.58
C VAL A 72 3.66 0.02 -16.65
N VAL A 73 2.82 0.93 -17.14
CA VAL A 73 1.77 1.59 -16.35
C VAL A 73 0.40 1.18 -16.86
N GLU A 74 -0.48 0.83 -15.93
CA GLU A 74 -1.91 0.61 -16.17
C GLU A 74 -2.74 1.41 -15.16
N THR A 75 -3.90 1.92 -15.60
CA THR A 75 -4.90 2.43 -14.64
C THR A 75 -5.58 1.24 -13.96
N LEU A 76 -5.27 1.05 -12.67
CA LEU A 76 -5.85 -0.02 -11.88
C LEU A 76 -7.29 0.32 -11.47
N ILE A 77 -7.49 1.52 -10.92
CA ILE A 77 -8.80 2.03 -10.49
C ILE A 77 -8.93 3.46 -10.99
N TYR A 78 -10.10 3.79 -11.52
CA TYR A 78 -10.54 5.16 -11.75
C TYR A 78 -11.96 5.28 -11.21
N ASP A 79 -12.17 6.21 -10.27
CA ASP A 79 -13.46 6.38 -9.61
C ASP A 79 -14.04 7.77 -9.90
N PRO A 80 -14.95 7.91 -10.88
CA PRO A 80 -15.55 9.20 -11.22
C PRO A 80 -16.55 9.69 -10.16
N GLN A 81 -16.93 8.87 -9.18
CA GLN A 81 -17.84 9.28 -8.11
C GLN A 81 -17.13 10.07 -7.01
N LEU A 82 -15.79 10.03 -6.96
CA LEU A 82 -15.02 10.84 -6.03
C LEU A 82 -14.97 12.32 -6.47
N PRO A 83 -14.80 13.26 -5.51
CA PRO A 83 -14.57 14.68 -5.83
C PRO A 83 -13.40 14.88 -6.79
N GLU A 84 -13.52 15.83 -7.72
CA GLU A 84 -12.52 16.06 -8.78
C GLU A 84 -11.13 16.40 -8.26
N ASN A 85 -11.08 17.05 -7.10
CA ASN A 85 -9.89 17.53 -6.42
C ASN A 85 -9.43 16.61 -5.29
N VAL A 86 -9.91 15.35 -5.27
CA VAL A 86 -9.42 14.38 -4.28
C VAL A 86 -7.99 13.99 -4.58
N THR A 87 -7.23 13.86 -3.51
CA THR A 87 -5.87 13.32 -3.49
C THR A 87 -5.92 11.92 -2.91
N ILE A 88 -5.12 11.03 -3.49
CA ILE A 88 -4.91 9.67 -3.01
C ILE A 88 -3.54 9.64 -2.33
N LEU A 89 -3.58 9.52 -1.00
CA LEU A 89 -2.40 9.52 -0.14
C LEU A 89 -2.04 8.07 0.18
N GLY A 90 -2.21 7.64 1.43
CA GLY A 90 -1.95 6.28 1.90
C GLY A 90 -2.69 5.19 1.12
N LEU A 91 -1.98 4.09 0.90
CA LEU A 91 -2.46 2.89 0.25
C LEU A 91 -2.00 1.67 1.04
N GLU A 92 -2.91 0.72 1.28
CA GLU A 92 -2.55 -0.55 1.91
C GLU A 92 -3.37 -1.70 1.34
N ILE A 93 -2.73 -2.85 1.13
CA ILE A 93 -3.42 -4.07 0.73
C ILE A 93 -3.79 -4.86 1.99
N ASP A 94 -5.09 -5.00 2.24
CA ASP A 94 -5.58 -6.02 3.16
C ASP A 94 -5.45 -7.39 2.47
N PHE A 95 -4.34 -8.07 2.75
CA PHE A 95 -4.03 -9.37 2.17
C PHE A 95 -5.04 -10.46 2.54
N VAL A 96 -5.69 -10.36 3.70
CA VAL A 96 -6.64 -11.37 4.18
C VAL A 96 -7.92 -11.33 3.35
N ASN A 97 -8.44 -10.13 3.07
CA ASN A 97 -9.67 -9.94 2.30
C ASN A 97 -9.43 -9.64 0.81
N ARG A 98 -8.17 -9.39 0.41
CA ARG A 98 -7.75 -8.90 -0.91
C ARG A 98 -8.46 -7.61 -1.32
N HIS A 99 -8.49 -6.67 -0.39
CA HIS A 99 -8.96 -5.31 -0.63
C HIS A 99 -7.77 -4.35 -0.75
N LEU A 100 -7.89 -3.34 -1.59
CA LEU A 100 -7.04 -2.15 -1.54
C LEU A 100 -7.74 -1.09 -0.71
N LEU A 101 -7.11 -0.70 0.38
CA LEU A 101 -7.51 0.43 1.20
C LEU A 101 -6.84 1.70 0.67
N VAL A 102 -7.62 2.77 0.60
CA VAL A 102 -7.22 4.03 -0.05
C VAL A 102 -7.60 5.20 0.85
N VAL A 103 -6.61 5.97 1.28
CA VAL A 103 -6.85 7.21 2.02
C VAL A 103 -7.09 8.35 1.04
N LEU A 104 -8.23 9.00 1.22
CA LEU A 104 -8.68 10.12 0.41
C LEU A 104 -8.63 11.40 1.23
N HIS A 105 -8.03 12.43 0.66
CA HIS A 105 -8.00 13.77 1.23
C HIS A 105 -8.26 14.81 0.15
N VAL A 106 -9.09 15.81 0.41
CA VAL A 106 -9.20 17.00 -0.45
C VAL A 106 -8.38 18.12 0.15
N MET A 107 -7.41 18.65 -0.59
CA MET A 107 -6.56 19.76 -0.11
C MET A 107 -7.31 21.09 -0.01
N ASP A 108 -8.41 21.27 -0.75
CA ASP A 108 -9.22 22.48 -0.73
C ASP A 108 -9.82 22.75 0.66
N HIS A 109 -9.59 23.95 1.18
CA HIS A 109 -10.06 24.40 2.48
C HIS A 109 -11.57 24.65 2.53
N LEU A 110 -12.21 24.93 1.39
CA LEU A 110 -13.63 25.29 1.35
C LEU A 110 -14.56 24.07 1.41
N GLN A 111 -14.08 22.91 0.95
CA GLN A 111 -14.85 21.66 0.90
C GLN A 111 -14.00 20.51 1.47
N PRO A 112 -13.80 20.47 2.80
CA PRO A 112 -12.97 19.46 3.42
C PRO A 112 -13.59 18.07 3.25
N PHE A 113 -12.75 17.13 2.80
CA PHE A 113 -13.13 15.74 2.67
C PHE A 113 -11.95 14.88 3.08
N ASN A 114 -12.20 13.98 4.05
CA ASN A 114 -11.29 12.93 4.45
C ASN A 114 -12.09 11.63 4.47
N ALA A 115 -11.57 10.57 3.87
CA ALA A 115 -12.25 9.29 3.88
C ALA A 115 -11.27 8.13 3.73
N LEU A 116 -11.69 6.96 4.20
CA LEU A 116 -11.11 5.68 3.86
C LEU A 116 -12.01 4.99 2.84
N ALA A 117 -11.51 4.77 1.63
CA ALA A 117 -12.17 3.94 0.63
C ALA A 117 -11.56 2.54 0.59
N SER A 118 -12.34 1.59 0.07
CA SER A 118 -11.88 0.23 -0.17
C SER A 118 -12.37 -0.27 -1.52
N TYR A 119 -11.49 -0.95 -2.24
CA TYR A 119 -11.75 -1.52 -3.55
C TYR A 119 -11.36 -3.00 -3.56
N ASN A 120 -12.13 -3.82 -4.27
CA ASN A 120 -11.77 -5.20 -4.52
C ASN A 120 -10.68 -5.24 -5.59
N LEU A 121 -9.50 -5.78 -5.28
CA LEU A 121 -8.38 -5.78 -6.22
C LEU A 121 -8.59 -6.69 -7.44
N PHE A 122 -9.46 -7.71 -7.32
CA PHE A 122 -9.74 -8.61 -8.43
C PHE A 122 -10.76 -8.02 -9.40
N SER A 123 -11.93 -7.61 -8.90
CA SER A 123 -12.99 -7.03 -9.74
C SER A 123 -12.81 -5.54 -10.02
N ARG A 124 -11.83 -4.89 -9.37
CA ARG A 124 -11.57 -3.43 -9.41
C ARG A 124 -12.78 -2.59 -8.99
N SER A 125 -13.75 -3.20 -8.32
CA SER A 125 -15.01 -2.56 -7.94
C SER A 125 -14.90 -1.92 -6.57
N TRP A 126 -15.56 -0.78 -6.39
CA TRP A 126 -15.77 -0.15 -5.10
C TRP A 126 -16.45 -1.11 -4.10
N ILE A 127 -16.02 -1.04 -2.84
CA ILE A 127 -16.58 -1.82 -1.74
C ILE A 127 -17.28 -0.89 -0.74
N PHE A 128 -16.55 0.08 -0.19
CA PHE A 128 -17.11 1.04 0.75
C PHE A 128 -16.33 2.36 0.73
N LEU A 129 -16.96 3.39 1.28
CA LEU A 129 -16.37 4.70 1.56
C LEU A 129 -16.80 5.10 2.97
N ALA A 130 -15.82 5.25 3.87
CA ALA A 130 -16.04 5.65 5.25
C ALA A 130 -15.47 7.07 5.45
N PRO A 131 -16.32 8.10 5.61
CA PRO A 131 -15.85 9.43 5.97
C PRO A 131 -15.13 9.42 7.31
N LEU A 132 -14.03 10.17 7.40
CA LEU A 132 -13.19 10.29 8.59
C LEU A 132 -13.42 11.66 9.23
N PHE A 133 -14.36 11.70 10.17
CA PHE A 133 -14.73 12.93 10.88
C PHE A 133 -13.85 13.16 12.11
N ASP A 134 -13.73 14.44 12.49
CA ASP A 134 -13.18 14.87 13.75
C ASP A 134 -13.93 16.13 14.20
N ASP A 135 -14.86 15.94 15.13
CA ASP A 135 -15.68 17.02 15.68
C ASP A 135 -15.03 17.67 16.92
N SER A 136 -13.86 17.19 17.33
CA SER A 136 -13.25 17.51 18.62
C SER A 136 -12.08 18.49 18.53
N SER A 137 -11.50 18.66 17.35
CA SER A 137 -10.30 19.46 17.12
C SER A 137 -10.60 20.83 16.51
N ALA A 138 -9.91 21.86 16.99
CA ALA A 138 -9.86 23.16 16.33
C ALA A 138 -8.99 23.14 15.05
N VAL A 139 -8.15 22.12 14.88
CA VAL A 139 -7.27 21.93 13.72
C VAL A 139 -7.94 20.99 12.73
N ARG A 140 -8.03 21.43 11.48
CA ARG A 140 -8.59 20.64 10.38
C ARG A 140 -7.84 19.31 10.22
N PRO A 141 -8.53 18.17 10.17
CA PRO A 141 -7.91 16.87 9.98
C PRO A 141 -7.30 16.71 8.57
N ILE A 142 -6.15 16.04 8.51
CA ILE A 142 -5.51 15.59 7.26
C ILE A 142 -5.30 14.09 7.36
N ALA A 143 -6.21 13.32 6.76
CA ALA A 143 -6.00 11.89 6.60
C ALA A 143 -4.82 11.67 5.66
N ASN A 144 -3.83 10.88 6.08
CA ASN A 144 -2.61 10.69 5.31
C ASN A 144 -2.36 9.22 4.99
N ASP A 145 -1.87 8.43 5.94
CA ASP A 145 -1.47 7.05 5.69
C ASP A 145 -2.41 6.03 6.36
N VAL A 146 -2.40 4.78 5.89
CA VAL A 146 -3.22 3.69 6.42
C VAL A 146 -2.43 2.40 6.61
N THR A 147 -2.74 1.67 7.68
CA THR A 147 -2.34 0.27 7.83
C THR A 147 -3.51 -0.56 8.32
N VAL A 148 -3.43 -1.89 8.20
CA VAL A 148 -4.51 -2.82 8.57
C VAL A 148 -3.98 -3.94 9.46
N ASP A 149 -4.73 -4.31 10.50
CA ASP A 149 -4.42 -5.48 11.31
C ASP A 149 -5.04 -6.77 10.74
N PHE A 150 -4.59 -7.91 11.25
CA PHE A 150 -5.10 -9.24 10.86
C PHE A 150 -6.59 -9.48 11.16
N LYS A 151 -7.24 -8.58 11.90
CA LYS A 151 -8.68 -8.64 12.20
C LYS A 151 -9.50 -7.78 11.23
N GLY A 152 -8.87 -7.10 10.28
CA GLY A 152 -9.53 -6.18 9.35
C GLY A 152 -9.88 -4.84 9.99
N ASN A 153 -9.15 -4.38 11.01
CA ASN A 153 -9.24 -2.98 11.42
C ASN A 153 -8.20 -2.17 10.66
N ALA A 154 -8.64 -1.11 9.99
CA ALA A 154 -7.79 -0.10 9.39
C ALA A 154 -7.48 1.01 10.41
N TYR A 155 -6.25 1.50 10.38
CA TYR A 155 -5.72 2.56 11.22
C TYR A 155 -5.21 3.66 10.30
N VAL A 156 -5.85 4.84 10.35
CA VAL A 156 -5.53 5.96 9.44
C VAL A 156 -4.91 7.09 10.25
N THR A 157 -3.76 7.61 9.81
CA THR A 157 -3.11 8.73 10.49
C THR A 157 -3.79 10.05 10.19
N ASN A 158 -3.96 10.89 11.22
CA ASN A 158 -4.22 12.31 11.06
C ASN A 158 -2.92 13.09 11.19
N ALA A 159 -2.36 13.56 10.08
CA ALA A 159 -1.10 14.28 10.04
C ALA A 159 -1.16 15.68 10.70
N ALA A 160 -2.35 16.25 10.88
CA ALA A 160 -2.53 17.57 11.49
C ALA A 160 -2.93 17.51 12.97
N GLY A 161 -3.73 16.50 13.35
CA GLY A 161 -4.37 16.39 14.66
C GLY A 161 -3.64 15.54 15.70
N ASN A 162 -2.53 14.87 15.33
CA ASN A 162 -1.77 13.95 16.20
C ASN A 162 -2.60 12.79 16.78
N PHE A 163 -3.45 12.18 15.96
CA PHE A 163 -4.19 10.98 16.34
C PHE A 163 -4.35 10.01 15.17
N ILE A 164 -4.90 8.83 15.47
CA ILE A 164 -5.14 7.76 14.51
C ILE A 164 -6.62 7.39 14.55
N TRP A 165 -7.31 7.47 13.42
CA TRP A 165 -8.66 6.89 13.30
C TRP A 165 -8.55 5.38 13.24
N LYS A 166 -9.53 4.68 13.82
CA LYS A 166 -9.70 3.24 13.65
C LYS A 166 -11.03 2.97 12.95
N GLN A 167 -10.99 2.31 11.81
CA GLN A 167 -12.17 1.95 11.03
C GLN A 167 -12.23 0.44 10.82
N ARG A 168 -13.41 -0.16 10.95
CA ARG A 168 -13.60 -1.57 10.62
C ARG A 168 -13.78 -1.73 9.11
N VAL A 169 -13.02 -2.64 8.50
CA VAL A 169 -13.14 -3.05 7.11
C VAL A 169 -14.10 -4.24 7.04
N PRO A 170 -15.17 -4.17 6.23
CA PRO A 170 -16.04 -5.31 5.98
C PRO A 170 -15.25 -6.47 5.36
N PRO A 171 -15.46 -7.72 5.81
CA PRO A 171 -14.80 -8.87 5.21
C PRO A 171 -15.37 -9.15 3.82
N ARG A 172 -14.56 -9.77 2.95
CA ARG A 172 -14.97 -10.09 1.57
C ARG A 172 -16.26 -10.90 1.50
N SER A 173 -16.41 -11.87 2.39
CA SER A 173 -17.57 -12.77 2.42
C SER A 173 -18.90 -12.03 2.59
N THR A 174 -18.96 -11.01 3.45
CA THR A 174 -20.19 -10.24 3.69
C THR A 174 -20.67 -9.53 2.43
N ILE A 175 -19.75 -9.03 1.60
CA ILE A 175 -20.07 -8.32 0.35
C ILE A 175 -20.62 -9.29 -0.70
N GLU A 176 -20.08 -10.51 -0.78
CA GLU A 176 -20.57 -11.54 -1.70
C GLU A 176 -21.98 -12.05 -1.30
N TYR A 177 -22.26 -12.17 0.00
CA TYR A 177 -23.60 -12.54 0.48
C TYR A 177 -24.67 -11.49 0.13
N GLU A 178 -24.38 -10.19 0.28
CA GLU A 178 -25.34 -9.13 -0.08
C GLU A 178 -25.65 -9.11 -1.58
N LYS A 179 -24.65 -9.33 -2.43
CA LYS A 179 -24.85 -9.39 -3.89
C LYS A 179 -25.73 -10.58 -4.30
N ASN A 180 -25.55 -11.75 -3.68
CA ASN A 180 -26.33 -12.95 -3.98
C ASN A 180 -27.75 -12.90 -3.40
N ALA A 181 -28.00 -12.09 -2.37
CA ALA A 181 -29.33 -11.92 -1.79
C ALA A 181 -30.21 -10.93 -2.59
N GLN A 182 -29.63 -10.17 -3.51
CA GLN A 182 -30.32 -9.21 -4.38
C GLN A 182 -30.53 -9.73 -5.82
N SER A 183 -30.13 -10.97 -6.11
CA SER A 183 -30.36 -11.66 -7.40
C SER A 183 -31.46 -12.71 -7.30
#